data_AF-A0A8C6KDE2-F1
#
_entry.id   AF-A0A8C6KDE2-F1
#
_cell.length_a   1.000
_cell.length_b   1.000
_cell.length_c   1.000
_cell.angle_alpha   90.00
_cell.angle_beta   90.00
_cell.angle_gamma   90.00
#
_symmetry.space_group_name_H-M   'P 1'
#
loop_
_entity.id
_entity.type
_entity.pdbx_description
1 polymer ?
#
loop_
_entity_poly.entity_id
_entity_poly.type
_entity_poly.pdbx_seq_one_letter_code
_entity_poly.pdbx_strand_id
1 'polypeptide(L)'
;MIYFIVNANIINIVSFFNSTNVTFFAYGLTANIAAVLLYGSTFVPVKKIETGDGMFYNWVSCASIWVVAMLGDIFFQSPKFHPLAMLGGAIWATGSVTVVTIVKAIGLGLGILIWGSSSLLMGWASSRFGWFGIDPQDVSKPVLNYCGAALCLVSGMIFVFVKSDVKLHLEPETVPLLIERVSIPSAAYWIDAVGPKQRRIIGCLLAVVSGLLYGCSFVPILYIKNHSMCPDSAFYGASDYDVDYVPAQTSGVFVASTVYFTIYCAVMKSKPRVYSRVILPGFLSGLMWTVGTYSWFLANNYLTSVITFPIVTAGYGLVAALWGSLVFREIKVRMKTFIFHLFCSSDNLF
;
A
#
# COMPACT_ATOMS: atom_id res chain seq x y z
N MET A 1 -27.97 -5.62 -52.20
CA MET A 1 -26.60 -6.14 -51.97
C MET A 1 -25.70 -5.17 -51.18
N ILE A 2 -25.88 -3.84 -51.29
CA ILE A 2 -25.06 -2.84 -50.55
C ILE A 2 -25.44 -2.73 -49.05
N TYR A 3 -26.71 -2.96 -48.68
CA TYR A 3 -27.17 -2.92 -47.29
C TYR A 3 -26.65 -4.06 -46.40
N PHE A 4 -26.24 -5.20 -46.98
CA PHE A 4 -25.74 -6.36 -46.22
C PHE A 4 -24.23 -6.28 -45.95
N ILE A 5 -23.48 -5.56 -46.80
CA ILE A 5 -22.02 -5.40 -46.67
C ILE A 5 -21.68 -4.31 -45.62
N VAL A 6 -22.52 -3.28 -45.49
CA VAL A 6 -22.34 -2.25 -44.44
C VAL A 6 -22.61 -2.82 -43.05
N ASN A 7 -23.60 -3.70 -42.90
CA ASN A 7 -23.95 -4.29 -41.60
C ASN A 7 -22.91 -5.32 -41.11
N ALA A 8 -22.35 -6.13 -42.02
CA ALA A 8 -21.27 -7.06 -41.67
C ALA A 8 -19.98 -6.35 -41.24
N ASN A 9 -19.65 -5.20 -41.85
CA ASN A 9 -18.50 -4.39 -41.45
C ASN A 9 -18.74 -3.64 -40.13
N ILE A 10 -19.96 -3.16 -39.85
CA ILE A 10 -20.29 -2.56 -38.55
C ILE A 10 -20.30 -3.62 -37.44
N ILE A 11 -20.79 -4.84 -37.69
CA ILE A 11 -20.75 -5.94 -36.71
C ILE A 11 -19.30 -6.39 -36.44
N ASN A 12 -18.43 -6.42 -37.46
CA ASN A 12 -17.02 -6.73 -37.29
C ASN A 12 -16.22 -5.60 -36.62
N ILE A 13 -16.57 -4.34 -36.86
CA ILE A 13 -15.97 -3.19 -36.16
C ILE A 13 -16.46 -3.16 -34.71
N VAL A 14 -17.75 -3.34 -34.45
CA VAL A 14 -18.30 -3.42 -33.10
C VAL A 14 -17.74 -4.64 -32.35
N SER A 15 -17.58 -5.81 -32.98
CA SER A 15 -16.96 -6.98 -32.34
C SER A 15 -15.46 -6.80 -32.10
N PHE A 16 -14.75 -6.10 -32.98
CA PHE A 16 -13.33 -5.74 -32.80
C PHE A 16 -13.12 -4.68 -31.71
N PHE A 17 -14.00 -3.66 -31.64
CA PHE A 17 -14.01 -2.70 -30.54
C PHE A 17 -14.41 -3.36 -29.21
N ASN A 18 -15.34 -4.32 -29.24
CA ASN A 18 -15.76 -5.06 -28.05
C ASN A 18 -14.69 -6.05 -27.59
N SER A 19 -13.96 -6.72 -28.49
CA SER A 19 -12.85 -7.60 -28.14
C SER A 19 -11.63 -6.83 -27.61
N THR A 20 -11.35 -5.65 -28.15
CA THR A 20 -10.28 -4.75 -27.69
C THR A 20 -10.58 -4.20 -26.29
N ASN A 21 -11.84 -3.78 -26.05
CA ASN A 21 -12.26 -3.35 -24.71
C ASN A 21 -12.26 -4.50 -23.69
N VAL A 22 -12.66 -5.71 -24.08
CA VAL A 22 -12.63 -6.91 -23.22
C VAL A 22 -11.18 -7.31 -22.89
N THR A 23 -10.26 -7.24 -23.85
CA THR A 23 -8.84 -7.54 -23.63
C THR A 23 -8.16 -6.49 -22.75
N PHE A 24 -8.38 -5.19 -22.97
CA PHE A 24 -7.89 -4.14 -22.08
C PHE A 24 -8.43 -4.27 -20.65
N PHE A 25 -9.72 -4.57 -20.51
CA PHE A 25 -10.31 -4.84 -19.20
C PHE A 25 -9.65 -6.06 -18.52
N ALA A 26 -9.40 -7.14 -19.26
CA ALA A 26 -8.73 -8.33 -18.75
C ALA A 26 -7.27 -8.05 -18.31
N TYR A 27 -6.52 -7.24 -19.07
CA TYR A 27 -5.17 -6.81 -18.68
C TYR A 27 -5.19 -5.97 -17.41
N GLY A 28 -6.11 -5.00 -17.33
CA GLY A 28 -6.30 -4.20 -16.12
C GLY A 28 -6.65 -5.05 -14.89
N LEU A 29 -7.51 -6.05 -15.04
CA LEU A 29 -7.88 -6.95 -13.95
C LEU A 29 -6.70 -7.86 -13.53
N THR A 30 -5.95 -8.38 -14.48
CA THR A 30 -4.79 -9.25 -14.20
C THR A 30 -3.69 -8.48 -13.48
N ALA A 31 -3.39 -7.25 -13.94
CA ALA A 31 -2.45 -6.35 -13.28
C ALA A 31 -2.91 -5.98 -11.86
N ASN A 32 -4.21 -5.78 -11.66
CA ASN A 32 -4.79 -5.57 -10.33
C ASN A 32 -4.60 -6.77 -9.39
N ILE A 33 -4.85 -7.99 -9.86
CA ILE A 33 -4.66 -9.19 -9.06
C ILE A 33 -3.19 -9.35 -8.67
N ALA A 34 -2.26 -9.11 -9.60
CA ALA A 34 -0.83 -9.11 -9.31
C ALA A 34 -0.47 -8.07 -8.23
N ALA A 35 -0.97 -6.84 -8.36
CA ALA A 35 -0.77 -5.79 -7.35
C ALA A 35 -1.30 -6.20 -5.97
N VAL A 36 -2.52 -6.74 -5.91
CA VAL A 36 -3.16 -7.24 -4.67
C VAL A 36 -2.31 -8.29 -3.97
N LEU A 37 -1.82 -9.29 -4.71
CA LEU A 37 -1.04 -10.39 -4.14
C LEU A 37 0.32 -9.91 -3.62
N LEU A 38 0.99 -9.03 -4.38
CA LEU A 38 2.31 -8.51 -4.03
C LEU A 38 2.25 -7.55 -2.84
N TYR A 39 1.34 -6.57 -2.86
CA TYR A 39 1.13 -5.66 -1.72
C TYR A 39 0.69 -6.41 -0.47
N GLY A 40 -0.22 -7.37 -0.61
CA GLY A 40 -0.77 -8.12 0.53
C GLY A 40 0.25 -9.04 1.19
N SER A 41 1.30 -9.40 0.43
CA SER A 41 2.37 -10.29 0.88
C SER A 41 3.68 -9.55 1.20
N THR A 42 3.74 -8.22 1.03
CA THR A 42 4.97 -7.40 1.15
C THR A 42 5.65 -7.57 2.51
N PHE A 43 4.89 -7.75 3.60
CA PHE A 43 5.42 -7.91 4.95
C PHE A 43 5.62 -9.36 5.40
N VAL A 44 5.29 -10.34 4.54
CA VAL A 44 5.45 -11.78 4.86
C VAL A 44 6.93 -12.15 5.09
N PRO A 45 7.90 -11.74 4.24
CA PRO A 45 9.31 -12.12 4.42
C PRO A 45 9.91 -11.67 5.75
N VAL A 46 9.45 -10.53 6.28
CA VAL A 46 10.04 -9.87 7.45
C VAL A 46 9.34 -10.24 8.74
N LYS A 47 8.18 -10.89 8.67
CA LYS A 47 7.30 -11.09 9.83
C LYS A 47 7.94 -11.91 10.95
N LYS A 48 8.77 -12.90 10.62
CA LYS A 48 9.42 -13.80 11.58
C LYS A 48 10.82 -13.34 12.00
N ILE A 49 11.24 -12.15 11.56
CA ILE A 49 12.61 -11.67 11.74
C ILE A 49 12.58 -10.45 12.65
N GLU A 50 13.53 -10.40 13.57
CA GLU A 50 13.67 -9.28 14.49
C GLU A 50 14.05 -8.01 13.70
N THR A 51 13.15 -7.03 13.71
CA THR A 51 13.32 -5.75 12.99
C THR A 51 13.76 -4.60 13.90
N GLY A 52 13.98 -4.87 15.20
CA GLY A 52 14.35 -3.84 16.16
C GLY A 52 13.30 -2.73 16.28
N ASP A 53 13.72 -1.47 16.14
CA ASP A 53 12.82 -0.31 16.06
C ASP A 53 12.29 -0.06 14.63
N GLY A 54 12.74 -0.83 13.65
CA GLY A 54 12.28 -0.79 12.27
C GLY A 54 12.94 0.26 11.38
N MET A 55 13.75 1.17 11.91
CA MET A 55 14.33 2.27 11.13
C MET A 55 15.29 1.76 10.05
N PHE A 56 16.17 0.83 10.42
CA PHE A 56 17.09 0.21 9.47
C PHE A 56 16.35 -0.66 8.43
N TYR A 57 15.34 -1.42 8.86
CA TYR A 57 14.50 -2.21 7.96
C TYR A 57 13.77 -1.32 6.93
N ASN A 58 13.20 -0.19 7.38
CA ASN A 58 12.51 0.76 6.52
C ASN A 58 13.46 1.33 5.47
N TRP A 59 14.67 1.74 5.87
CA TRP A 59 15.68 2.26 4.94
C TRP A 59 16.13 1.22 3.92
N VAL A 60 16.43 -0.02 4.34
CA VAL A 60 16.80 -1.10 3.41
C VAL A 60 15.67 -1.41 2.42
N SER A 61 14.42 -1.45 2.89
CA SER A 61 13.26 -1.70 2.03
C SER A 61 13.08 -0.57 1.01
N CYS A 62 13.24 0.68 1.43
CA CYS A 62 13.19 1.85 0.53
C CYS A 62 14.35 1.87 -0.48
N ALA A 63 15.55 1.45 -0.08
CA ALA A 63 16.69 1.30 -0.99
C ALA A 63 16.40 0.23 -2.06
N SER A 64 15.81 -0.89 -1.66
CA SER A 64 15.37 -1.93 -2.60
C SER A 64 14.30 -1.41 -3.55
N ILE A 65 13.33 -0.64 -3.05
CA ILE A 65 12.28 -0.04 -3.88
C ILE A 65 12.91 0.78 -5.01
N TRP A 66 13.86 1.63 -4.66
CA TRP A 66 14.55 2.47 -5.62
C TRP A 66 15.42 1.68 -6.60
N VAL A 67 16.20 0.69 -6.13
CA VAL A 67 17.02 -0.15 -7.02
C VAL A 67 16.15 -0.89 -8.04
N VAL A 68 15.04 -1.49 -7.62
CA VAL A 68 14.14 -2.21 -8.53
C VAL A 68 13.47 -1.24 -9.51
N ALA A 69 13.14 -0.03 -9.07
CA ALA A 69 12.57 0.99 -9.95
C ALA A 69 13.58 1.49 -11.00
N MET A 70 14.85 1.71 -10.64
CA MET A 70 15.91 2.08 -11.58
C MET A 70 16.18 0.99 -12.62
N LEU A 71 16.10 -0.28 -12.23
CA LEU A 71 16.16 -1.37 -13.21
C LEU A 71 14.99 -1.30 -14.19
N GLY A 72 13.76 -1.09 -13.68
CA GLY A 72 12.58 -0.89 -14.52
C GLY A 72 12.75 0.28 -15.48
N ASP A 73 13.29 1.42 -15.01
CA ASP A 73 13.52 2.61 -15.83
C ASP A 73 14.43 2.33 -17.03
N ILE A 74 15.51 1.55 -16.82
CA ILE A 74 16.42 1.13 -17.90
C ILE A 74 15.68 0.29 -18.95
N PHE A 75 14.72 -0.55 -18.55
CA PHE A 75 13.95 -1.38 -19.47
C PHE A 75 12.86 -0.61 -20.23
N PHE A 76 12.19 0.32 -19.56
CA PHE A 76 11.05 1.04 -20.12
C PHE A 76 11.43 2.36 -20.82
N GLN A 77 12.68 2.81 -20.70
CA GLN A 77 13.16 4.07 -21.25
C GLN A 77 12.24 5.24 -20.85
N SER A 78 11.92 5.34 -19.55
CA SER A 78 10.89 6.25 -19.08
C SER A 78 11.23 7.71 -19.45
N PRO A 79 10.21 8.54 -19.71
CA PRO A 79 10.38 9.90 -20.19
C PRO A 79 10.86 10.86 -19.09
N LYS A 80 10.71 12.16 -19.35
CA LYS A 80 11.17 13.28 -18.54
C LYS A 80 10.86 13.10 -17.04
N PHE A 81 11.90 13.19 -16.22
CA PHE A 81 11.78 13.11 -14.77
C PHE A 81 11.04 14.33 -14.19
N HIS A 82 9.94 14.11 -13.47
CA HIS A 82 9.16 15.18 -12.84
C HIS A 82 9.39 15.23 -11.32
N PRO A 83 10.12 16.23 -10.78
CA PRO A 83 10.43 16.31 -9.35
C PRO A 83 9.21 16.36 -8.43
N LEU A 84 8.07 16.91 -8.89
CA LEU A 84 6.84 16.92 -8.12
C LEU A 84 6.35 15.51 -7.78
N ALA A 85 6.61 14.50 -8.63
CA ALA A 85 6.28 13.11 -8.34
C ALA A 85 7.11 12.54 -7.16
N MET A 86 8.33 13.06 -6.92
CA MET A 86 9.14 12.68 -5.75
C MET A 86 8.45 13.04 -4.43
N LEU A 87 7.64 14.11 -4.40
CA LEU A 87 6.87 14.47 -3.20
C LEU A 87 5.92 13.35 -2.79
N GLY A 88 5.32 12.65 -3.75
CA GLY A 88 4.46 11.51 -3.50
C GLY A 88 5.20 10.38 -2.78
N GLY A 89 6.42 10.08 -3.24
CA GLY A 89 7.31 9.13 -2.59
C GLY A 89 7.74 9.54 -1.19
N ALA A 90 8.03 10.83 -0.98
CA ALA A 90 8.39 11.34 0.34
C ALA A 90 7.23 11.22 1.34
N ILE A 91 6.00 11.55 0.92
CA ILE A 91 4.78 11.38 1.71
C ILE A 91 4.60 9.90 2.08
N TRP A 92 4.76 8.99 1.12
CA TRP A 92 4.69 7.55 1.37
C TRP A 92 5.75 7.08 2.38
N ALA A 93 7.00 7.48 2.20
CA ALA A 93 8.11 7.12 3.08
C ALA A 93 7.87 7.61 4.52
N THR A 94 7.25 8.79 4.68
CA THR A 94 6.85 9.33 5.99
C THR A 94 5.92 8.38 6.74
N GLY A 95 4.88 7.87 6.06
CA GLY A 95 3.98 6.87 6.65
C GLY A 95 4.71 5.56 6.97
N SER A 96 5.58 5.12 6.06
CA SER A 96 6.28 3.83 6.14
C SER A 96 7.19 3.70 7.37
N VAL A 97 7.79 4.82 7.82
CA VAL A 97 8.63 4.84 9.05
C VAL A 97 7.92 4.26 10.27
N THR A 98 6.60 4.41 10.36
CA THR A 98 5.82 3.99 11.54
C THR A 98 5.35 2.54 11.47
N VAL A 99 5.54 1.83 10.35
CA VAL A 99 4.96 0.49 10.12
C VAL A 99 5.38 -0.52 11.18
N VAL A 100 6.67 -0.60 11.51
CA VAL A 100 7.15 -1.55 12.52
C VAL A 100 6.54 -1.24 13.89
N THR A 101 6.37 0.04 14.22
CA THR A 101 5.68 0.48 15.44
C THR A 101 4.22 0.03 15.45
N ILE A 102 3.50 0.20 14.34
CA ILE A 102 2.11 -0.23 14.21
C ILE A 102 2.01 -1.75 14.37
N VAL A 103 2.86 -2.51 13.68
CA VAL A 103 2.88 -3.98 13.74
C VAL A 103 3.17 -4.47 15.16
N LYS A 104 4.11 -3.85 15.88
CA LYS A 104 4.39 -4.17 17.29
C LYS A 104 3.27 -3.73 18.24
N ALA A 105 2.56 -2.65 17.92
CA ALA A 105 1.49 -2.12 18.77
C ALA A 105 0.18 -2.91 18.68
N ILE A 106 -0.26 -3.22 17.45
CA ILE A 106 -1.59 -3.78 17.16
C ILE A 106 -1.58 -5.02 16.27
N GLY A 107 -0.41 -5.49 15.82
CA GLY A 107 -0.29 -6.67 14.96
C GLY A 107 -0.33 -6.34 13.46
N LEU A 108 0.18 -7.25 12.62
CA LEU A 108 0.34 -7.00 11.19
C LEU A 108 -1.00 -6.97 10.47
N GLY A 109 -1.85 -7.99 10.68
CA GLY A 109 -3.15 -8.07 10.02
C GLY A 109 -4.06 -6.88 10.36
N LEU A 110 -4.17 -6.54 11.65
CA LEU A 110 -5.02 -5.44 12.07
C LEU A 110 -4.50 -4.08 11.60
N GLY A 111 -3.18 -3.88 11.64
CA GLY A 111 -2.56 -2.70 11.05
C GLY A 111 -2.95 -2.53 9.58
N ILE A 112 -2.71 -3.57 8.76
CA ILE A 112 -2.99 -3.53 7.30
C ILE A 112 -4.43 -3.12 7.00
N LEU A 113 -5.38 -3.64 7.77
CA LEU A 113 -6.79 -3.32 7.58
C LEU A 113 -7.10 -1.86 7.92
N ILE A 114 -6.55 -1.31 9.00
CA ILE A 114 -6.80 0.08 9.42
C ILE A 114 -6.15 1.08 8.46
N TRP A 115 -4.85 0.91 8.15
CA TRP A 115 -4.18 1.83 7.22
C TRP A 115 -4.66 1.64 5.78
N GLY A 116 -5.03 0.42 5.38
CA GLY A 116 -5.60 0.13 4.08
C GLY A 116 -6.95 0.82 3.89
N SER A 117 -7.83 0.77 4.90
CA SER A 117 -9.12 1.48 4.86
C SER A 117 -8.93 3.00 4.78
N SER A 118 -7.99 3.54 5.57
CA SER A 118 -7.70 4.98 5.58
C SER A 118 -7.08 5.45 4.25
N SER A 119 -6.18 4.65 3.67
CA SER A 119 -5.57 4.88 2.36
C SER A 119 -6.60 4.85 1.22
N LEU A 120 -7.48 3.85 1.23
CA LEU A 120 -8.58 3.74 0.26
C LEU A 120 -9.45 4.99 0.30
N LEU A 121 -9.92 5.38 1.48
CA LEU A 121 -10.80 6.55 1.64
C LEU A 121 -10.11 7.84 1.20
N MET A 122 -8.84 8.03 1.55
CA MET A 122 -8.08 9.21 1.13
C MET A 122 -7.86 9.25 -0.39
N GLY A 123 -7.41 8.15 -1.00
CA GLY A 123 -7.19 8.08 -2.45
C GLY A 123 -8.48 8.19 -3.26
N TRP A 124 -9.57 7.62 -2.75
CA TRP A 124 -10.91 7.77 -3.31
C TRP A 124 -11.40 9.21 -3.21
N ALA A 125 -11.32 9.83 -2.02
CA ALA A 125 -11.80 11.20 -1.80
C ALA A 125 -11.00 12.21 -2.64
N SER A 126 -9.68 12.06 -2.73
CA SER A 126 -8.84 12.95 -3.53
C SER A 126 -9.19 12.90 -5.01
N SER A 127 -9.39 11.70 -5.57
CA SER A 127 -9.75 11.52 -6.98
C SER A 127 -11.21 11.91 -7.27
N ARG A 128 -12.15 11.58 -6.38
CA ARG A 128 -13.58 11.81 -6.59
C ARG A 128 -13.98 13.26 -6.44
N PHE A 129 -13.43 13.96 -5.45
CA PHE A 129 -13.79 15.35 -5.14
C PHE A 129 -12.78 16.37 -5.67
N GLY A 130 -11.72 15.93 -6.33
CA GLY A 130 -10.70 16.83 -6.87
C GLY A 130 -9.88 17.55 -5.81
N TRP A 131 -9.60 16.87 -4.68
CA TRP A 131 -8.74 17.49 -3.67
C TRP A 131 -7.34 17.73 -4.24
N PHE A 132 -6.67 18.76 -3.72
CA PHE A 132 -5.32 19.15 -4.13
C PHE A 132 -5.20 19.62 -5.59
N GLY A 133 -6.29 20.16 -6.14
CA GLY A 133 -6.30 20.81 -7.46
C GLY A 133 -6.36 19.85 -8.64
N ILE A 134 -6.83 18.61 -8.42
CA ILE A 134 -7.10 17.64 -9.49
C ILE A 134 -8.56 17.82 -9.94
N ASP A 135 -8.89 17.60 -11.21
CA ASP A 135 -10.29 17.63 -11.62
C ASP A 135 -11.08 16.45 -11.04
N PRO A 136 -12.31 16.66 -10.55
CA PRO A 136 -13.15 15.59 -10.03
C PRO A 136 -13.39 14.50 -11.08
N GLN A 137 -13.06 13.24 -10.74
CA GLN A 137 -13.35 12.11 -11.63
C GLN A 137 -14.82 11.67 -11.50
N ASP A 138 -15.49 11.58 -12.65
CA ASP A 138 -16.85 11.07 -12.75
C ASP A 138 -16.89 9.54 -12.77
N VAL A 139 -17.93 8.97 -12.14
CA VAL A 139 -18.15 7.53 -12.04
C VAL A 139 -19.49 7.16 -12.66
N SER A 140 -19.53 6.07 -13.43
CA SER A 140 -20.75 5.66 -14.14
C SER A 140 -21.92 5.32 -13.21
N LYS A 141 -21.64 4.89 -11.98
CA LYS A 141 -22.64 4.55 -10.95
C LYS A 141 -22.31 5.21 -9.60
N PRO A 142 -22.68 6.50 -9.39
CA PRO A 142 -22.30 7.26 -8.20
C PRO A 142 -22.80 6.65 -6.88
N VAL A 143 -24.04 6.17 -6.86
CA VAL A 143 -24.64 5.58 -5.64
C VAL A 143 -23.85 4.36 -5.17
N LEU A 144 -23.52 3.45 -6.09
CA LEU A 144 -22.75 2.25 -5.77
C LEU A 144 -21.33 2.60 -5.28
N ASN A 145 -20.71 3.61 -5.88
CA ASN A 145 -19.40 4.11 -5.49
C ASN A 145 -19.40 4.68 -4.05
N TYR A 146 -20.39 5.51 -3.71
CA TYR A 146 -20.55 6.04 -2.34
C TYR A 146 -20.88 4.95 -1.32
N CYS A 147 -21.73 3.97 -1.68
CA CYS A 147 -21.99 2.82 -0.83
C CYS A 147 -20.70 2.03 -0.52
N GLY A 148 -19.83 1.83 -1.52
CA GLY A 148 -18.53 1.19 -1.32
C GLY A 148 -17.62 1.97 -0.36
N ALA A 149 -17.53 3.28 -0.51
CA ALA A 149 -16.77 4.14 0.39
C ALA A 149 -17.34 4.10 1.84
N ALA A 150 -18.66 4.14 1.98
CA ALA A 150 -19.32 4.04 3.28
C ALA A 150 -19.07 2.67 3.95
N LEU A 151 -19.14 1.57 3.20
CA LEU A 151 -18.79 0.23 3.70
C LEU A 151 -17.33 0.15 4.13
N CYS A 152 -16.41 0.76 3.38
CA CYS A 152 -15.00 0.83 3.77
C CYS A 152 -14.82 1.61 5.09
N LEU A 153 -15.49 2.76 5.24
CA LEU A 153 -15.46 3.54 6.48
C LEU A 153 -15.98 2.74 7.66
N VAL A 154 -17.12 2.06 7.51
CA VAL A 154 -17.70 1.21 8.56
C VAL A 154 -16.76 0.05 8.90
N SER A 155 -16.17 -0.60 7.90
CA SER A 155 -15.21 -1.68 8.09
C SER A 155 -13.97 -1.21 8.86
N GLY A 156 -13.39 -0.06 8.48
CA GLY A 156 -12.28 0.57 9.19
C GLY A 156 -12.60 0.88 10.65
N MET A 157 -13.78 1.43 10.93
CA MET A 157 -14.24 1.68 12.30
C MET A 157 -14.36 0.39 13.11
N ILE A 158 -14.93 -0.68 12.54
CA ILE A 158 -15.03 -1.98 13.20
C ILE A 158 -13.65 -2.53 13.56
N PHE A 159 -12.67 -2.45 12.64
CA PHE A 159 -11.32 -2.94 12.89
C PHE A 159 -10.64 -2.27 14.08
N VAL A 160 -10.85 -0.96 14.29
CA VAL A 160 -10.31 -0.26 15.47
C VAL A 160 -10.76 -0.91 16.79
N PHE A 161 -11.91 -1.59 16.82
CA PHE A 161 -12.42 -2.30 18.00
C PHE A 161 -12.04 -3.79 18.06
N VAL A 162 -11.49 -4.37 17.00
CA VAL A 162 -11.08 -5.79 16.96
C VAL A 162 -9.86 -6.03 17.86
N LYS A 163 -9.93 -7.01 18.77
CA LYS A 163 -8.79 -7.41 19.61
C LYS A 163 -7.84 -8.31 18.83
N SER A 164 -6.60 -7.87 18.68
CA SER A 164 -5.47 -8.69 18.24
C SER A 164 -4.65 -9.11 19.46
N ASP A 165 -4.38 -10.41 19.59
CA ASP A 165 -3.40 -10.91 20.56
C ASP A 165 -2.01 -10.72 19.97
N VAL A 166 -1.41 -9.55 20.21
CA VAL A 166 0.01 -9.36 19.93
C VAL A 166 0.79 -10.12 21.00
N LYS A 167 1.22 -11.34 20.67
CA LYS A 167 2.19 -12.06 21.51
C LYS A 167 3.46 -11.22 21.56
N LEU A 168 3.79 -10.73 22.75
CA LEU A 168 5.10 -10.18 23.06
C LEU A 168 6.11 -11.33 22.84
N HIS A 169 6.70 -11.38 21.64
CA HIS A 169 7.75 -12.35 21.36
C HIS A 169 8.99 -11.95 22.14
N LEU A 170 9.11 -12.51 23.35
CA LEU A 170 10.36 -12.65 24.09
C LEU A 170 11.15 -13.80 23.45
N GLU A 171 11.59 -13.65 22.20
CA GLU A 171 12.55 -14.57 21.57
C GLU A 171 13.97 -14.05 21.82
N PRO A 172 14.98 -14.94 21.92
CA PRO A 172 16.31 -14.60 22.43
C PRO A 172 16.98 -13.57 21.53
N GLU A 173 17.51 -12.52 22.15
CA GLU A 173 18.22 -11.40 21.53
C GLU A 173 19.16 -11.89 20.42
N THR A 174 18.81 -11.63 19.15
CA THR A 174 19.83 -11.62 18.11
C THR A 174 20.56 -10.29 18.23
N VAL A 175 21.73 -10.35 18.89
CA VAL A 175 22.55 -9.17 19.19
C VAL A 175 22.71 -8.32 17.92
N PRO A 176 22.26 -7.04 17.92
CA PRO A 176 22.44 -6.15 16.79
C PRO A 176 23.93 -5.95 16.51
N LEU A 177 24.30 -5.87 15.23
CA LEU A 177 25.70 -5.97 14.78
C LEU A 177 26.63 -4.89 15.36
N LEU A 178 26.08 -3.75 15.78
CA LEU A 178 26.85 -2.56 16.18
C LEU A 178 26.74 -2.22 17.68
N ILE A 179 26.11 -3.06 18.52
CA ILE A 179 26.07 -2.82 19.96
C ILE A 179 27.18 -3.61 20.66
N GLU A 180 28.20 -2.89 21.13
CA GLU A 180 29.19 -3.43 22.07
C GLU A 180 28.54 -3.79 23.43
N ARG A 181 29.00 -4.91 24.00
CA ARG A 181 28.56 -5.56 25.25
C ARG A 181 28.78 -4.71 26.53
N VAL A 182 28.18 -3.53 26.64
CA VAL A 182 28.17 -2.77 27.90
C VAL A 182 26.74 -2.61 28.39
N SER A 183 26.34 -3.56 29.24
CA SER A 183 25.35 -3.46 30.32
C SER A 183 24.51 -2.18 30.39
N ILE A 184 23.45 -2.09 29.59
CA ILE A 184 22.33 -1.18 29.83
C ILE A 184 21.10 -2.04 30.12
N PRO A 185 20.43 -1.89 31.29
CA PRO A 185 19.13 -2.49 31.51
C PRO A 185 18.12 -1.81 30.57
N SER A 186 17.39 -2.62 29.81
CA SER A 186 16.33 -2.23 28.85
C SER A 186 16.80 -1.89 27.43
N ALA A 187 17.18 -2.93 26.68
CA ALA A 187 17.09 -2.97 25.21
C ALA A 187 15.64 -2.95 24.69
N ALA A 188 14.63 -2.74 25.55
CA ALA A 188 13.22 -2.72 25.16
C ALA A 188 12.93 -1.51 24.27
N TYR A 189 12.28 -1.75 23.14
CA TYR A 189 11.76 -0.68 22.29
C TYR A 189 10.66 0.07 23.05
N TRP A 190 10.57 1.40 22.90
CA TRP A 190 9.72 2.24 23.76
C TRP A 190 8.25 1.82 23.76
N ILE A 191 7.74 1.28 22.64
CA ILE A 191 6.36 0.80 22.52
C ILE A 191 6.07 -0.39 23.46
N ASP A 192 7.11 -1.16 23.81
CA ASP A 192 7.00 -2.34 24.66
C ASP A 192 6.91 -1.94 26.15
N ALA A 193 7.38 -0.74 26.49
CA ALA A 193 7.24 -0.14 27.83
C ALA A 193 5.88 0.52 28.06
N VAL A 194 5.09 0.76 27.00
CA VAL A 194 3.77 1.40 27.08
C VAL A 194 2.70 0.38 27.48
N GLY A 195 1.79 0.79 28.38
CA GLY A 195 0.66 -0.03 28.80
C GLY A 195 -0.23 -0.51 27.63
N PRO A 196 -0.90 -1.68 27.75
CA PRO A 196 -1.61 -2.30 26.61
C PRO A 196 -2.68 -1.41 25.96
N LYS A 197 -3.39 -0.59 26.75
CA LYS A 197 -4.44 0.32 26.25
C LYS A 197 -3.84 1.46 25.44
N GLN A 198 -2.84 2.15 25.98
CA GLN A 198 -2.15 3.26 25.32
C GLN A 198 -1.42 2.78 24.07
N ARG A 199 -0.74 1.63 24.14
CA ARG A 199 -0.05 1.01 23.00
C ARG A 199 -1.00 0.80 21.83
N ARG A 200 -2.19 0.27 22.10
CA ARG A 200 -3.23 0.07 21.09
C ARG A 200 -3.70 1.38 20.47
N ILE A 201 -3.98 2.40 21.28
CA ILE A 201 -4.41 3.72 20.79
C ILE A 201 -3.34 4.31 19.87
N ILE A 202 -2.08 4.28 20.29
CA ILE A 202 -0.95 4.77 19.49
C ILE A 202 -0.85 3.99 18.17
N GLY A 203 -0.93 2.66 18.21
CA GLY A 203 -0.87 1.84 16.99
C GLY A 203 -2.01 2.13 16.02
N CYS A 204 -3.25 2.30 16.51
CA CYS A 204 -4.40 2.66 15.66
C CYS A 204 -4.25 4.07 15.07
N LEU A 205 -3.83 5.06 15.86
CA LEU A 205 -3.63 6.43 15.37
C LEU A 205 -2.52 6.48 14.31
N LEU A 206 -1.39 5.83 14.56
CA LEU A 206 -0.31 5.73 13.57
C LEU A 206 -0.77 5.01 12.31
N ALA A 207 -1.58 3.95 12.42
CA ALA A 207 -2.12 3.25 11.26
C ALA A 207 -3.06 4.16 10.42
N VAL A 208 -3.92 4.93 11.07
CA VAL A 208 -4.78 5.90 10.37
C VAL A 208 -3.94 6.95 9.66
N VAL A 209 -3.03 7.62 10.38
CA VAL A 209 -2.16 8.66 9.80
C VAL A 209 -1.33 8.13 8.63
N SER A 210 -0.69 6.98 8.79
CA SER A 210 0.09 6.36 7.71
C SER A 210 -0.77 5.95 6.53
N GLY A 211 -1.98 5.46 6.78
CA GLY A 211 -2.95 5.18 5.71
C GLY A 211 -3.33 6.43 4.93
N LEU A 212 -3.63 7.54 5.60
CA LEU A 212 -3.92 8.82 4.92
C LEU A 212 -2.72 9.28 4.07
N LEU A 213 -1.49 9.19 4.60
CA LEU A 213 -0.28 9.51 3.84
C LEU A 213 -0.11 8.59 2.62
N TYR A 214 -0.35 7.29 2.75
CA TYR A 214 -0.32 6.37 1.60
C TYR A 214 -1.35 6.74 0.52
N GLY A 215 -2.57 7.09 0.91
CA GLY A 215 -3.58 7.56 -0.04
C GLY A 215 -3.18 8.86 -0.75
N CYS A 216 -2.54 9.79 -0.02
CA CYS A 216 -2.01 11.04 -0.58
C CYS A 216 -0.78 10.83 -1.49
N SER A 217 -0.06 9.72 -1.37
CA SER A 217 1.21 9.51 -2.08
C SER A 217 1.11 9.50 -3.61
N PHE A 218 -0.09 9.28 -4.14
CA PHE A 218 -0.36 9.28 -5.58
C PHE A 218 -0.89 10.63 -6.11
N VAL A 219 -1.30 11.53 -5.22
CA VAL A 219 -1.86 12.85 -5.58
C VAL A 219 -0.92 13.67 -6.46
N PRO A 220 0.40 13.77 -6.20
CA PRO A 220 1.28 14.56 -7.06
C PRO A 220 1.36 14.04 -8.50
N ILE A 221 1.27 12.72 -8.71
CA ILE A 221 1.26 12.11 -10.05
C ILE A 221 -0.06 12.43 -10.75
N LEU A 222 -1.18 12.25 -10.05
CA LEU A 222 -2.50 12.60 -10.58
C LEU A 222 -2.60 14.08 -10.94
N TYR A 223 -2.00 14.96 -10.15
CA TYR A 223 -1.93 16.40 -10.42
C TYR A 223 -1.15 16.71 -11.70
N ILE A 224 0.04 16.12 -11.89
CA ILE A 224 0.84 16.31 -13.11
C ILE A 224 0.04 15.88 -14.34
N LYS A 225 -0.58 14.69 -14.28
CA LYS A 225 -1.39 14.14 -15.38
C LYS A 225 -2.61 15.01 -15.68
N ASN A 226 -3.31 15.48 -14.66
CA ASN A 226 -4.49 16.33 -14.86
C ASN A 226 -4.14 17.65 -15.59
N HIS A 227 -2.93 18.16 -15.37
CA HIS A 227 -2.45 19.39 -15.98
C HIS A 227 -1.57 19.16 -17.22
N SER A 228 -1.50 17.93 -17.76
CA SER A 228 -0.69 17.61 -18.95
C SER A 228 -1.27 18.21 -20.24
N MET A 229 -2.58 18.39 -20.28
CA MET A 229 -3.32 18.87 -21.46
C MET A 229 -3.49 20.40 -21.49
N CYS A 230 -3.19 21.10 -20.40
CA CYS A 230 -3.34 22.56 -20.31
C CYS A 230 -2.11 23.27 -20.92
N PRO A 231 -2.23 24.03 -22.02
CA PRO A 231 -1.08 24.68 -22.68
C PRO A 231 -0.29 25.63 -21.78
N ASP A 232 -0.95 26.28 -20.83
CA ASP A 232 -0.34 27.24 -19.90
C ASP A 232 0.27 26.58 -18.65
N SER A 233 0.17 25.25 -18.52
CA SER A 233 0.69 24.50 -17.38
C SER A 233 2.18 24.21 -17.53
N ALA A 234 2.91 24.26 -16.41
CA ALA A 234 4.30 23.78 -16.32
C ALA A 234 4.46 22.28 -16.63
N PHE A 235 3.35 21.53 -16.68
CA PHE A 235 3.29 20.10 -16.97
C PHE A 235 2.76 19.80 -18.38
N TYR A 236 2.59 20.81 -19.25
CA TYR A 236 2.12 20.59 -20.60
C TYR A 236 2.98 19.55 -21.35
N GLY A 237 2.32 18.54 -21.92
CA GLY A 237 2.98 17.42 -22.61
C GLY A 237 3.62 16.38 -21.69
N ALA A 238 3.31 16.38 -20.39
CA ALA A 238 3.67 15.29 -19.49
C ALA A 238 2.96 13.99 -19.90
N SER A 239 3.57 12.84 -19.58
CA SER A 239 3.04 11.54 -19.99
C SER A 239 1.71 11.20 -19.30
N ASP A 240 0.77 10.61 -20.03
CA ASP A 240 -0.46 10.08 -19.43
C ASP A 240 -0.28 8.67 -18.84
N TYR A 241 0.86 8.01 -19.11
CA TYR A 241 1.14 6.65 -18.67
C TYR A 241 1.69 6.64 -17.24
N ASP A 242 0.95 6.06 -16.28
CA ASP A 242 1.31 6.16 -14.85
C ASP A 242 2.70 5.60 -14.52
N VAL A 243 3.13 4.56 -15.24
CA VAL A 243 4.40 3.86 -15.03
C VAL A 243 5.61 4.79 -15.20
N ASP A 244 5.48 5.83 -16.03
CA ASP A 244 6.55 6.79 -16.31
C ASP A 244 6.95 7.61 -15.08
N TYR A 245 6.07 7.68 -14.09
CA TYR A 245 6.30 8.42 -12.85
C TYR A 245 6.90 7.56 -11.73
N VAL A 246 6.98 6.23 -11.89
CA VAL A 246 7.53 5.32 -10.87
C VAL A 246 8.98 5.65 -10.51
N PRO A 247 9.91 5.92 -11.46
CA PRO A 247 11.29 6.28 -11.13
C PRO A 247 11.39 7.54 -10.28
N ALA A 248 10.56 8.56 -10.60
CA ALA A 248 10.52 9.80 -9.84
C ALA A 248 9.91 9.61 -8.44
N GLN A 249 8.78 8.89 -8.33
CA GLN A 249 8.15 8.60 -7.05
C GLN A 249 9.10 7.82 -6.13
N THR A 250 9.71 6.75 -6.62
CA THR A 250 10.62 5.90 -5.83
C THR A 250 11.93 6.60 -5.47
N SER A 251 12.40 7.55 -6.29
CA SER A 251 13.51 8.43 -5.90
C SER A 251 13.17 9.30 -4.70
N GLY A 252 11.93 9.82 -4.64
CA GLY A 252 11.41 10.51 -3.46
C GLY A 252 11.35 9.62 -2.22
N VAL A 253 10.95 8.35 -2.38
CA VAL A 253 10.95 7.34 -1.30
C VAL A 253 12.36 7.16 -0.73
N PHE A 254 13.36 6.96 -1.58
CA PHE A 254 14.73 6.71 -1.15
C PHE A 254 15.39 7.95 -0.51
N VAL A 255 15.18 9.14 -1.08
CA VAL A 255 15.71 10.39 -0.51
C VAL A 255 15.11 10.66 0.87
N ALA A 256 13.78 10.58 1.01
CA ALA A 256 13.12 10.82 2.29
C ALA A 256 13.52 9.77 3.35
N SER A 257 13.52 8.49 2.99
CA SER A 257 13.96 7.43 3.90
C SER A 257 15.43 7.58 4.33
N THR A 258 16.31 8.02 3.43
CA THR A 258 17.72 8.30 3.75
C THR A 258 17.82 9.46 4.74
N VAL A 259 17.08 10.56 4.52
CA VAL A 259 17.02 11.68 5.49
C VAL A 259 16.56 11.20 6.86
N TYR A 260 15.48 10.40 6.94
CA TYR A 260 15.01 9.84 8.21
C TYR A 260 16.04 8.95 8.89
N PHE A 261 16.73 8.10 8.13
CA PHE A 261 17.76 7.23 8.67
C PHE A 261 18.99 8.02 9.13
N THR A 262 19.39 9.07 8.42
CA THR A 262 20.48 9.98 8.82
C THR A 262 20.14 10.72 10.12
N ILE A 263 18.93 11.27 10.23
CA ILE A 263 18.45 11.91 11.47
C ILE A 263 18.47 10.90 12.63
N TYR A 264 17.98 9.69 12.39
CA TYR A 264 18.01 8.61 13.38
C TYR A 264 19.44 8.27 13.84
N CYS A 265 20.39 8.13 12.91
CA CYS A 265 21.80 7.90 13.24
C CYS A 265 22.39 9.05 14.06
N ALA A 266 22.06 10.30 13.74
CA ALA A 266 22.50 11.47 14.50
C ALA A 266 21.94 11.48 15.93
N VAL A 267 20.64 11.21 16.08
CA VAL A 267 19.97 11.09 17.40
C VAL A 267 20.55 9.94 18.23
N MET A 268 20.86 8.82 17.58
CA MET A 268 21.51 7.65 18.19
C MET A 268 23.03 7.83 18.40
N LYS A 269 23.58 9.04 18.18
CA LYS A 269 25.02 9.36 18.32
C LYS A 269 25.91 8.35 17.58
N SER A 270 25.54 8.02 16.35
CA SER A 270 26.22 7.04 15.48
C SER A 270 26.30 5.62 16.04
N LYS A 271 25.40 5.24 16.97
CA LYS A 271 25.19 3.86 17.43
C LYS A 271 23.78 3.35 17.05
N PRO A 272 23.42 3.33 15.75
CA PRO A 272 22.10 2.89 15.31
C PRO A 272 21.87 1.39 15.56
N ARG A 273 20.62 1.00 15.80
CA ARG A 273 20.25 -0.43 15.92
C ARG A 273 20.18 -1.08 14.54
N VAL A 274 21.26 -1.74 14.13
CA VAL A 274 21.38 -2.37 12.80
C VAL A 274 21.32 -3.89 12.94
N TYR A 275 20.33 -4.50 12.27
CA TYR A 275 20.10 -5.94 12.24
C TYR A 275 20.37 -6.46 10.82
N SER A 276 21.50 -7.14 10.57
CA SER A 276 21.82 -7.65 9.21
C SER A 276 20.83 -8.68 8.69
N ARG A 277 20.19 -9.45 9.59
CA ARG A 277 19.19 -10.45 9.20
C ARG A 277 17.99 -9.85 8.48
N VAL A 278 17.72 -8.55 8.63
CA VAL A 278 16.62 -7.88 7.92
C VAL A 278 16.98 -7.46 6.50
N ILE A 279 18.24 -7.55 6.08
CA ILE A 279 18.66 -7.00 4.79
C ILE A 279 17.98 -7.73 3.63
N LEU A 280 18.14 -9.05 3.54
CA LEU A 280 17.54 -9.85 2.45
C LEU A 280 16.00 -9.86 2.50
N PRO A 281 15.35 -10.06 3.66
CA PRO A 281 13.89 -9.93 3.78
C PRO A 281 13.36 -8.54 3.43
N GLY A 282 14.08 -7.48 3.83
CA GLY A 282 13.74 -6.10 3.49
C GLY A 282 13.88 -5.83 2.01
N PHE A 283 14.91 -6.38 1.37
CA PHE A 283 15.04 -6.31 -0.07
C PHE A 283 13.91 -7.04 -0.80
N LEU A 284 13.53 -8.24 -0.35
CA LEU A 284 12.40 -8.95 -0.94
C LEU A 284 11.08 -8.18 -0.75
N SER A 285 10.89 -7.57 0.42
CA SER A 285 9.75 -6.69 0.72
C SER A 285 9.68 -5.51 -0.24
N GLY A 286 10.80 -4.79 -0.43
CA GLY A 286 10.88 -3.65 -1.35
C GLY A 286 10.67 -4.04 -2.82
N LEU A 287 11.19 -5.20 -3.24
CA LEU A 287 10.95 -5.76 -4.56
C LEU A 287 9.46 -6.04 -4.78
N MET A 288 8.81 -6.74 -3.85
CA MET A 288 7.38 -7.04 -3.93
C MET A 288 6.54 -5.76 -4.02
N TRP A 289 6.85 -4.76 -3.19
CA TRP A 289 6.17 -3.47 -3.23
C TRP A 289 6.33 -2.77 -4.58
N THR A 290 7.53 -2.78 -5.15
CA THR A 290 7.82 -2.06 -6.40
C THR A 290 7.19 -2.72 -7.61
N VAL A 291 7.31 -4.04 -7.73
CA VAL A 291 6.64 -4.80 -8.79
C VAL A 291 5.12 -4.69 -8.65
N GLY A 292 4.61 -4.67 -7.41
CA GLY A 292 3.21 -4.39 -7.13
C GLY A 292 2.79 -2.98 -7.60
N THR A 293 3.65 -1.98 -7.43
CA THR A 293 3.39 -0.59 -7.84
C THR A 293 3.37 -0.45 -9.36
N TYR A 294 4.31 -1.07 -10.06
CA TYR A 294 4.25 -1.18 -11.53
C TYR A 294 2.94 -1.83 -12.00
N SER A 295 2.52 -2.91 -11.34
CA SER A 295 1.26 -3.61 -11.65
C SER A 295 0.02 -2.75 -11.36
N TRP A 296 0.03 -2.00 -10.25
CA TRP A 296 -1.03 -1.05 -9.92
C TRP A 296 -1.12 0.04 -10.98
N PHE A 297 0.00 0.66 -11.35
CA PHE A 297 0.02 1.74 -12.33
C PHE A 297 -0.39 1.26 -13.72
N LEU A 298 0.03 0.04 -14.10
CA LEU A 298 -0.46 -0.60 -15.31
C LEU A 298 -1.99 -0.79 -15.27
N ALA A 299 -2.55 -1.21 -14.12
CA ALA A 299 -3.99 -1.35 -13.96
C ALA A 299 -4.73 -0.01 -14.02
N ASN A 300 -4.17 1.07 -13.45
CA ASN A 300 -4.74 2.42 -13.56
C ASN A 300 -4.89 2.87 -15.01
N ASN A 301 -3.93 2.56 -15.88
CA ASN A 301 -4.01 2.92 -17.30
C ASN A 301 -5.19 2.25 -18.02
N TYR A 302 -5.61 1.05 -17.61
CA TYR A 302 -6.73 0.33 -18.23
C TYR A 302 -8.09 0.54 -17.53
N LEU A 303 -8.10 0.73 -16.20
CA LEU A 303 -9.32 0.75 -15.40
C LEU A 303 -9.61 2.10 -14.72
N THR A 304 -8.70 3.09 -14.81
CA THR A 304 -8.68 4.34 -14.04
C THR A 304 -8.37 4.17 -12.55
N SER A 305 -7.87 5.23 -11.91
CA SER A 305 -7.50 5.22 -10.48
C SER A 305 -8.71 4.99 -9.56
N VAL A 306 -9.89 5.50 -9.90
CA VAL A 306 -11.10 5.37 -9.06
C VAL A 306 -11.61 3.93 -8.97
N ILE A 307 -11.32 3.07 -9.96
CA ILE A 307 -11.66 1.64 -9.93
C ILE A 307 -10.52 0.83 -9.30
N THR A 308 -9.29 1.08 -9.73
CA THR A 308 -8.11 0.31 -9.30
C THR A 308 -7.82 0.49 -7.81
N PHE A 309 -7.89 1.70 -7.28
CA PHE A 309 -7.57 1.96 -5.87
C PHE A 309 -8.39 1.12 -4.89
N PRO A 310 -9.74 1.13 -4.94
CA PRO A 310 -10.54 0.31 -4.04
C PRO A 310 -10.27 -1.19 -4.18
N ILE A 311 -10.07 -1.68 -5.40
CA ILE A 311 -9.79 -3.11 -5.65
C ILE A 311 -8.45 -3.51 -5.04
N VAL A 312 -7.39 -2.75 -5.31
CA VAL A 312 -6.05 -3.08 -4.79
C VAL A 312 -6.02 -2.96 -3.28
N THR A 313 -6.54 -1.87 -2.72
CA THR A 313 -6.51 -1.62 -1.27
C THR A 313 -7.33 -2.60 -0.46
N ALA A 314 -8.56 -2.90 -0.89
CA ALA A 314 -9.38 -3.92 -0.24
C ALA A 314 -8.77 -5.33 -0.45
N GLY A 315 -8.31 -5.62 -1.66
CA GLY A 315 -7.77 -6.92 -2.04
C GLY A 315 -6.48 -7.25 -1.28
N TYR A 316 -5.51 -6.33 -1.22
CA TYR A 316 -4.29 -6.59 -0.47
C TYR A 316 -4.57 -6.69 1.04
N GLY A 317 -5.56 -5.94 1.54
CA GLY A 317 -6.01 -6.05 2.92
C GLY A 317 -6.54 -7.44 3.25
N LEU A 318 -7.31 -8.03 2.33
CA LEU A 318 -7.78 -9.40 2.42
C LEU A 318 -6.62 -10.41 2.38
N VAL A 319 -5.70 -10.29 1.42
CA VAL A 319 -4.53 -11.18 1.31
C VAL A 319 -3.69 -11.13 2.59
N ALA A 320 -3.43 -9.94 3.12
CA ALA A 320 -2.73 -9.74 4.37
C ALA A 320 -3.46 -10.37 5.57
N ALA A 321 -4.79 -10.23 5.63
CA ALA A 321 -5.60 -10.86 6.67
C ALA A 321 -5.57 -12.40 6.56
N LEU A 322 -5.50 -12.95 5.35
CA LEU A 322 -5.32 -14.39 5.12
C LEU A 322 -3.95 -14.86 5.61
N TRP A 323 -2.86 -14.14 5.32
CA TRP A 323 -1.54 -14.43 5.90
C TRP A 323 -1.56 -14.35 7.43
N GLY A 324 -2.17 -13.29 7.97
CA GLY A 324 -2.31 -13.07 9.42
C GLY A 324 -3.10 -14.18 10.12
N SER A 325 -4.19 -14.65 9.52
CA SER A 325 -5.08 -15.65 10.11
C SER A 325 -4.62 -17.09 9.89
N LEU A 326 -4.26 -17.47 8.66
CA LEU A 326 -3.96 -18.86 8.28
C LEU A 326 -2.51 -19.25 8.64
N VAL A 327 -1.56 -18.36 8.38
CA VAL A 327 -0.13 -18.69 8.48
C VAL A 327 0.45 -18.21 9.80
N PHE A 328 0.20 -16.96 10.18
CA PHE A 328 0.72 -16.38 11.42
C PHE A 328 -0.17 -16.63 12.64
N ARG A 329 -1.43 -17.03 12.41
CA ARG A 329 -2.41 -17.33 13.47
C ARG A 329 -2.58 -16.18 14.48
N GLU A 330 -2.44 -14.93 14.01
CA GLU A 330 -2.57 -13.70 14.82
C GLU A 330 -4.02 -13.43 15.20
N ILE A 331 -4.93 -13.79 14.29
CA ILE A 331 -6.36 -13.54 14.45
C ILE A 331 -6.99 -14.85 14.94
N LYS A 332 -7.03 -15.04 16.26
CA LYS A 332 -7.97 -15.99 16.87
C LYS A 332 -9.36 -15.38 16.82
N VAL A 333 -9.99 -15.40 15.65
CA VAL A 333 -11.42 -15.15 15.61
C VAL A 333 -12.05 -16.21 16.51
N ARG A 334 -12.94 -15.82 17.41
CA ARG A 334 -13.97 -16.73 17.95
C ARG A 334 -14.91 -17.11 16.78
N MET A 335 -14.38 -17.70 15.71
CA MET A 335 -15.09 -18.19 14.53
C MET A 335 -16.10 -19.27 14.90
N LYS A 336 -15.93 -19.91 16.08
CA LYS A 336 -16.94 -20.79 16.66
C LYS A 336 -18.27 -20.10 16.98
N THR A 337 -18.38 -18.78 16.91
CA THR A 337 -19.64 -18.07 17.14
C THR A 337 -20.22 -17.49 15.84
N PHE A 338 -19.39 -16.98 14.92
CA PHE A 338 -19.88 -16.35 13.68
C PHE A 338 -20.29 -17.37 12.61
N ILE A 339 -19.50 -18.43 12.40
CA ILE A 339 -19.88 -19.55 11.52
C ILE A 339 -21.06 -20.31 12.15
N PHE A 340 -21.05 -20.50 13.46
CA PHE A 340 -22.16 -21.18 14.15
C PHE A 340 -23.46 -20.37 14.08
N HIS A 341 -23.44 -19.03 14.10
CA HIS A 341 -24.66 -18.24 13.84
C HIS A 341 -25.09 -18.24 12.37
N LEU A 342 -24.16 -18.27 11.41
CA LEU A 342 -24.52 -18.33 9.99
C LEU A 342 -25.09 -19.69 9.57
N PHE A 343 -24.54 -20.79 10.11
CA PHE A 343 -25.06 -22.14 9.85
C PHE A 343 -26.27 -22.50 10.73
N CYS A 344 -26.31 -22.09 12.00
CA CYS A 344 -27.46 -22.39 12.87
C CYS A 344 -28.68 -21.47 12.60
N SER A 345 -28.53 -20.36 11.88
CA SER A 345 -29.68 -19.58 11.39
C SER A 345 -30.32 -20.17 10.13
N SER A 346 -29.71 -21.20 9.52
CA SER A 346 -30.24 -21.91 8.36
C SER A 346 -31.07 -23.15 8.75
N ASP A 347 -30.97 -23.60 10.01
CA ASP A 347 -31.61 -24.82 10.50
C ASP A 347 -32.90 -24.58 11.32
N ASN A 348 -33.38 -23.33 11.43
CA ASN A 348 -34.62 -22.97 12.15
C ASN A 348 -35.80 -22.67 11.20
N LEU A 349 -35.81 -23.28 10.02
CA LEU A 349 -36.90 -23.13 9.05
C LEU A 349 -37.23 -24.49 8.41
N PHE A 350 -37.63 -25.46 9.23
CA PHE A 350 -38.57 -26.54 8.86
C PHE A 350 -39.25 -27.11 10.11
#